data_AF-S0JI90-F1
#
_entry.id   AF-S0JI90-F1
#
_cell.length_a   1.000
_cell.length_b   1.000
_cell.length_c   1.000
_cell.angle_alpha   90.00
_cell.angle_beta   90.00
_cell.angle_gamma   90.00
#
_symmetry.space_group_name_H-M   'P 1'
#
loop_
_entity.id
_entity.type
_entity.pdbx_description
1 polymer ?
#
loop_
_entity_poly.entity_id
_entity_poly.type
_entity_poly.pdbx_seq_one_letter_code
_entity_poly.pdbx_strand_id
1 'polypeptide(L)' 'MCNLSKGVEEKGIAIGLEQGLERGIERGLEIGTLNAIRNLMETLKLTAEQAMEALKVPEEDKVKYAGMLKN' A
#
# COMPACT_ATOMS: atom_id res chain seq x y z
N MET A 1 15.70 25.81 30.03
CA MET A 1 16.03 24.71 29.08
C MET A 1 14.90 23.69 28.88
N CYS A 2 13.94 23.52 29.81
CA CYS A 2 12.87 22.52 29.69
C CYS A 2 11.93 22.66 28.46
N ASN A 3 11.71 23.88 27.96
CA ASN A 3 10.76 24.09 26.85
C ASN A 3 11.32 23.63 25.50
N LEU A 4 12.65 23.65 25.31
CA LEU A 4 13.27 23.24 24.05
C LEU A 4 13.25 21.72 23.89
N SER A 5 13.59 20.97 24.94
CA SER A 5 13.55 19.51 24.92
C SER A 5 12.14 18.98 24.68
N LYS A 6 11.13 19.57 25.32
CA LYS A 6 9.72 19.20 25.12
C LYS A 6 9.26 19.48 23.68
N GLY A 7 9.63 20.63 23.11
CA GLY A 7 9.27 20.95 21.72
C GLY A 7 9.94 20.02 20.68
N VAL A 8 11.17 19.56 20.95
CA VAL A 8 11.84 18.57 20.08
C VAL A 8 11.18 17.20 20.17
N GLU A 9 10.82 16.76 21.38
CA GLU A 9 10.12 15.49 21.61
C GLU A 9 8.75 15.46 20.93
N GLU A 10 7.93 16.49 21.13
CA GLU A 10 6.60 16.62 20.50
C GLU A 10 6.70 16.61 18.98
N LYS A 11 7.70 17.31 18.41
CA LYS A 11 7.94 17.32 16.97
C LYS A 11 8.37 15.94 16.45
N GLY A 12 9.22 15.24 17.19
CA GLY A 12 9.65 13.88 16.85
C GLY A 12 8.48 12.90 16.81
N ILE A 13 7.58 12.97 17.81
CA ILE A 13 6.38 12.14 17.87
C ILE A 13 5.45 12.45 16.70
N ALA A 14 5.21 13.74 16.41
CA ALA A 14 4.36 14.15 15.30
C ALA A 14 4.87 13.62 13.94
N ILE A 15 6.16 13.78 13.67
CA ILE A 15 6.79 13.27 12.44
C ILE A 15 6.71 11.75 12.37
N GLY A 16 7.00 11.06 13.48
CA GLY A 16 6.94 9.59 13.54
C GLY A 16 5.53 9.04 13.27
N LEU A 17 4.51 9.70 13.83
CA LEU A 17 3.11 9.33 13.61
C LEU A 17 2.69 9.56 12.16
N GLU A 18 3.03 10.71 11.59
CA GLU A 18 2.73 11.05 10.19
C GLU A 18 3.36 10.03 9.23
N GLN A 19 4.67 9.77 9.37
CA GLN A 19 5.38 8.79 8.55
C GLN A 19 4.86 7.37 8.73
N GLY A 20 4.51 7.00 9.98
CA GLY A 20 3.97 5.69 10.29
C GLY A 20 2.60 5.47 9.64
N LEU A 21 1.73 6.48 9.71
CA LEU A 21 0.40 6.44 9.11
C LEU A 21 0.48 6.37 7.58
N GLU A 22 1.29 7.23 6.96
CA GLU A 22 1.46 7.27 5.51
C GLU A 22 1.92 5.91 4.97
N ARG A 23 3.00 5.36 5.54
CA ARG A 23 3.53 4.03 5.16
C ARG A 23 2.53 2.90 5.43
N GLY A 24 1.77 3.01 6.51
CA GLY A 24 0.75 2.03 6.87
C GLY A 24 -0.39 2.00 5.86
N ILE A 25 -0.89 3.17 5.47
CA ILE A 25 -1.94 3.32 4.46
C ILE A 25 -1.47 2.81 3.10
N GLU A 26 -0.27 3.21 2.66
CA GLU A 26 0.31 2.79 1.38
C GLU A 26 0.43 1.26 1.30
N ARG A 27 1.06 0.63 2.30
CA ARG A 27 1.20 -0.84 2.35
C ARG A 27 -0.14 -1.55 2.44
N GLY A 28 -1.08 -1.00 3.20
CA GLY A 28 -2.43 -1.56 3.33
C GLY A 28 -3.17 -1.57 2.00
N LEU A 29 -3.08 -0.49 1.23
CA LEU A 29 -3.69 -0.37 -0.10
C LEU A 29 -3.06 -1.36 -1.10
N GLU A 30 -1.73 -1.50 -1.08
CA GLU A 30 -1.02 -2.46 -1.93
C GLU A 30 -1.44 -3.90 -1.63
N ILE A 31 -1.43 -4.29 -0.35
CA ILE A 31 -1.83 -5.64 0.07
C ILE A 31 -3.30 -5.89 -0.27
N GLY A 32 -4.17 -4.91 -0.02
CA GLY A 32 -5.59 -4.99 -0.35
C GLY A 32 -5.83 -5.22 -1.84
N THR A 33 -5.16 -4.45 -2.69
CA THR A 33 -5.24 -4.56 -4.15
C THR A 33 -4.72 -5.91 -4.62
N LEU A 34 -3.56 -6.36 -4.13
CA LEU A 34 -2.98 -7.65 -4.49
C LEU A 34 -3.89 -8.82 -4.11
N ASN A 35 -4.51 -8.77 -2.93
CA ASN A 35 -5.47 -9.78 -2.50
C ASN A 35 -6.74 -9.76 -3.36
N ALA A 36 -7.24 -8.59 -3.72
CA ALA A 36 -8.38 -8.47 -4.64
C ALA A 36 -8.06 -9.10 -6.00
N ILE A 37 -6.86 -8.84 -6.56
CA ILE A 37 -6.40 -9.46 -7.81
C ILE A 37 -6.40 -10.99 -7.69
N ARG A 38 -5.77 -11.53 -6.63
CA ARG A 38 -5.73 -12.99 -6.37
C ARG A 38 -7.11 -13.60 -6.24
N ASN A 39 -8.01 -12.95 -5.50
CA ASN A 39 -9.37 -13.44 -5.30
C ASN A 39 -10.16 -13.49 -6.61
N LEU A 40 -10.00 -12.51 -7.50
CA LEU A 40 -10.61 -12.51 -8.82
C LEU A 40 -10.04 -13.62 -9.71
N MET A 41 -8.73 -13.81 -9.70
CA MET A 41 -8.09 -14.92 -10.42
C MET A 41 -8.59 -16.28 -9.92
N GLU A 42 -8.72 -16.46 -8.61
CA GLU A 42 -9.15 -17.72 -8.01
C GLU A 42 -10.65 -17.98 -8.25
N THR A 43 -11.51 -17.00 -7.98
CA THR A 43 -12.96 -17.17 -7.95
C THR A 43 -13.56 -17.14 -9.36
N LEU A 44 -13.10 -16.21 -10.19
CA LEU A 44 -13.64 -15.98 -11.53
C LEU A 44 -12.75 -16.57 -12.64
N LYS A 45 -11.63 -17.23 -12.28
CA LYS A 45 -10.68 -17.83 -13.21
C LYS A 45 -10.08 -16.83 -14.22
N LEU A 46 -10.00 -15.57 -13.82
CA LEU A 46 -9.38 -14.51 -14.62
C LEU A 46 -7.87 -14.66 -14.65
N THR A 47 -7.24 -14.20 -15.74
CA THR A 47 -5.79 -13.96 -15.74
C THR A 47 -5.45 -12.78 -14.82
N ALA A 48 -4.18 -12.66 -14.42
CA ALA A 48 -3.73 -11.50 -13.63
C ALA A 48 -4.02 -10.17 -14.33
N GLU A 49 -3.83 -10.12 -15.65
CA GLU A 49 -4.11 -8.94 -16.47
C GLU A 49 -5.60 -8.59 -16.48
N GLN A 50 -6.48 -9.58 -16.71
CA GLN A 50 -7.93 -9.38 -16.66
C GLN A 50 -8.42 -8.95 -15.27
N ALA A 51 -7.86 -9.52 -14.20
CA ALA A 51 -8.20 -9.13 -12.84
C ALA A 51 -7.77 -7.69 -12.52
N MET A 52 -6.57 -7.28 -12.95
CA MET A 52 -6.11 -5.90 -12.82
C MET A 52 -6.96 -4.92 -13.64
N GLU A 53 -7.38 -5.31 -14.84
CA GLU A 53 -8.28 -4.51 -15.68
C GLU A 53 -9.67 -4.38 -15.05
N ALA A 54 -10.22 -5.46 -14.48
CA ALA A 54 -11.49 -5.45 -13.76
C ALA A 54 -11.46 -4.54 -12.52
N LEU A 55 -10.31 -4.47 -11.82
CA LEU A 55 -10.08 -3.57 -10.69
C LEU A 55 -9.67 -2.15 -11.10
N LYS A 56 -9.51 -1.90 -12.42
CA LYS A 56 -9.04 -0.62 -12.96
C LYS A 56 -7.70 -0.18 -12.37
N VAL A 57 -6.79 -1.12 -12.17
CA VAL A 57 -5.43 -0.82 -11.75
C VAL A 57 -4.75 0.04 -12.83
N PRO A 58 -4.17 1.20 -12.47
CA PRO A 58 -3.43 2.05 -13.39
C PRO A 58 -2.30 1.29 -14.09
N GLU A 59 -2.01 1.61 -15.35
CA GLU A 59 -0.99 0.89 -16.13
C GLU A 59 0.41 0.95 -15.50
N GLU A 60 0.75 2.09 -14.89
CA GLU A 60 2.00 2.28 -14.16
C GLU A 60 2.17 1.31 -12.98
N ASP A 61 1.07 0.91 -12.35
CA ASP A 61 1.06 0.01 -11.21
C ASP A 61 0.95 -1.47 -11.60
N LYS A 62 0.48 -1.78 -12.82
CA LYS A 62 0.34 -3.18 -13.25
C LYS A 62 1.68 -3.93 -13.22
N VAL A 63 2.78 -3.27 -13.56
CA VAL A 63 4.13 -3.85 -13.52
C VAL A 63 4.50 -4.25 -12.09
N LYS A 64 4.18 -3.41 -11.11
CA LYS A 64 4.42 -3.66 -9.68
C LYS A 64 3.66 -4.89 -9.21
N TYR A 65 2.34 -4.94 -9.44
CA TYR A 65 1.52 -6.08 -9.01
C TYR A 65 1.85 -7.37 -9.76
N ALA A 66 2.17 -7.30 -11.05
CA ALA A 66 2.64 -8.45 -11.82
C ALA A 66 3.96 -9.03 -11.26
N GLY A 67 4.85 -8.18 -10.73
CA GLY A 67 6.04 -8.61 -10.01
C GLY A 67 5.70 -9.32 -8.69
N MET A 68 4.75 -8.78 -7.93
CA MET A 68 4.33 -9.34 -6.64
C MET A 68 3.57 -10.68 -6.75
N LEU A 69 2.94 -10.94 -7.91
CA LEU A 69 2.20 -12.18 -8.18
C LEU A 69 3.09 -13.36 -8.61
N LYS A 70 4.35 -13.11 -8.99
CA LYS A 70 5.30 -14.15 -9.43
C LYS A 70 6.00 -14.88 -8.28
N ASN A 71 5.74 -14.48 -7.04
CA ASN A 71 6.27 -15.10 -5.82
C ASN A 71 5.28 -16.08 -5.20
#